data_AF-A0A3M7J0Y1-F1
#
_entry.id   AF-A0A3M7J0Y1-F1
#
_cell.length_a   1.000
_cell.length_b   1.000
_cell.length_c   1.000
_cell.angle_alpha   90.00
_cell.angle_beta   90.00
_cell.angle_gamma   90.00
#
_symmetry.space_group_name_H-M   'P 1'
#
loop_
_entity.id
_entity.type
_entity.pdbx_description
1 polymer ?
#
loop_
_entity_poly.entity_id
_entity_poly.type
_entity_poly.pdbx_seq_one_letter_code
_entity_poly.pdbx_strand_id
1 'polypeptide(L)'
;MSEELQDEVTSITSIYGEEALSRLSQDPAIYSLVIPAQPSISIRIEFPAQYPDVPPSILGTQHIGDDVAKGDGAFLVDLLRETAAEIYIPGAPCLFDLIEESNAKLHALGLDQSTAAKDEESQAAQADGQPSQPVSSSDQPTNSDGYSQAPDELGEEPPWILSEVVSEKKSVFVARAAPVKSIEIAKQYLAHLLATDKKVAKATHNITAWRIRGENAVQYQDCDDDGETAAGGRVLHLLELMGVWDAMVVVTRWYGGVQLGPDRFRIINQTARDALVKGGLAPEAGGKDGNKKKGKK
;
A
#
# COMPACT_ATOMS: atom_id res chain seq x y z
N MET A 1 12.30 -23.46 4.36
CA MET A 1 11.56 -22.20 4.18
C MET A 1 12.52 -21.19 3.60
N SER A 2 12.20 -20.58 2.46
CA SER A 2 13.05 -19.54 1.84
C SER A 2 13.02 -18.24 2.64
N GLU A 3 14.10 -17.45 2.56
CA GLU A 3 14.19 -16.10 3.15
C GLU A 3 13.11 -15.19 2.56
N GLU A 4 12.92 -15.24 1.24
CA GLU A 4 11.86 -14.55 0.49
C GLU A 4 10.45 -14.77 1.08
N LEU A 5 10.09 -16.00 1.44
CA LEU A 5 8.79 -16.28 2.05
C LEU A 5 8.67 -15.67 3.45
N GLN A 6 9.74 -15.66 4.24
CA GLN A 6 9.72 -15.04 5.58
C GLN A 6 9.53 -13.53 5.47
N ASP A 7 10.25 -12.91 4.54
CA ASP A 7 10.19 -11.48 4.27
C ASP A 7 8.80 -11.07 3.76
N GLU A 8 8.22 -11.86 2.87
CA GLU A 8 6.89 -11.61 2.34
C GLU A 8 5.81 -11.81 3.41
N VAL A 9 5.86 -12.91 4.19
CA VAL A 9 4.94 -13.12 5.32
C VAL A 9 4.98 -11.92 6.26
N THR A 10 6.17 -11.46 6.62
CA THR A 10 6.33 -10.33 7.54
C THR A 10 5.82 -9.02 6.91
N SER A 11 6.00 -8.84 5.60
CA SER A 11 5.45 -7.71 4.85
C SER A 11 3.92 -7.72 4.85
N ILE A 12 3.30 -8.86 4.56
CA ILE A 12 1.83 -9.02 4.59
C ILE A 12 1.29 -8.74 5.98
N THR A 13 1.88 -9.31 7.03
CA THR A 13 1.41 -9.07 8.40
C THR A 13 1.59 -7.62 8.84
N SER A 14 2.60 -6.92 8.33
CA SER A 14 2.78 -5.49 8.60
C SER A 14 1.75 -4.61 7.90
N ILE A 15 1.21 -5.05 6.75
CA ILE A 15 0.22 -4.31 5.98
C ILE A 15 -1.17 -4.58 6.57
N TYR A 16 -1.57 -5.85 6.62
CA TYR A 16 -2.94 -6.29 6.89
C TYR A 16 -3.19 -6.76 8.32
N GLY A 17 -2.17 -6.81 9.18
CA GLY A 17 -2.28 -7.36 10.54
C GLY A 17 -1.81 -8.82 10.64
N GLU A 18 -1.56 -9.29 11.86
CA GLU A 18 -1.05 -10.65 12.12
C GLU A 18 -2.05 -11.75 11.76
N GLU A 19 -3.34 -11.41 11.76
CA GLU A 19 -4.46 -12.27 11.42
C GLU A 19 -4.55 -12.60 9.93
N ALA A 20 -4.01 -11.72 9.07
CA ALA A 20 -4.10 -11.86 7.62
C ALA A 20 -3.35 -13.08 7.10
N LEU A 21 -2.24 -13.46 7.75
CA LEU A 21 -1.45 -14.62 7.35
C LEU A 21 -0.80 -15.29 8.57
N SER A 22 -1.40 -16.38 9.02
CA SER A 22 -0.94 -17.12 10.21
C SER A 22 -0.39 -18.50 9.84
N ARG A 23 0.69 -18.91 10.49
CA ARG A 23 1.37 -20.18 10.18
C ARG A 23 0.62 -21.37 10.79
N LEU A 24 0.35 -22.39 9.97
CA LEU A 24 -0.28 -23.65 10.40
C LEU A 24 0.73 -24.80 10.51
N SER A 25 1.69 -24.88 9.59
CA SER A 25 2.71 -25.93 9.56
C SER A 25 4.05 -25.39 9.06
N GLN A 26 5.14 -26.02 9.51
CA GLN A 26 6.50 -25.66 9.11
C GLN A 26 7.03 -26.50 7.95
N ASP A 27 6.69 -27.79 7.91
CA ASP A 27 7.06 -28.71 6.85
C ASP A 27 5.93 -29.74 6.63
N PRO A 28 5.13 -29.62 5.56
CA PRO A 28 5.18 -28.57 4.54
C PRO A 28 4.86 -27.18 5.12
N ALA A 29 5.33 -26.12 4.45
CA ALA A 29 5.10 -24.74 4.87
C ALA A 29 3.65 -24.33 4.52
N ILE A 30 2.75 -24.40 5.50
CA ILE A 30 1.33 -24.12 5.32
C ILE A 30 0.93 -22.92 6.17
N TYR A 31 0.15 -22.03 5.57
CA TYR A 31 -0.42 -20.84 6.20
C TYR A 31 -1.94 -20.80 6.04
N SER A 32 -2.57 -20.08 6.96
CA SER A 32 -3.96 -19.65 6.90
C SER A 32 -3.97 -18.20 6.43
N LEU A 33 -4.49 -17.96 5.23
CA LEU A 33 -4.63 -16.65 4.61
C LEU A 33 -6.07 -16.15 4.80
N VAL A 34 -6.24 -14.91 5.27
CA VAL A 34 -7.52 -14.20 5.31
C VAL A 34 -7.47 -13.07 4.30
N ILE A 35 -8.47 -13.02 3.42
CA ILE A 35 -8.62 -11.92 2.46
C ILE A 35 -9.41 -10.80 3.17
N PRO A 36 -8.92 -9.55 3.22
CA PRO A 36 -9.59 -8.46 3.93
C PRO A 36 -11.05 -8.24 3.53
N ALA A 37 -11.38 -8.39 2.25
CA ALA A 37 -12.75 -8.31 1.76
C ALA A 37 -13.67 -9.46 2.22
N GLN A 38 -13.12 -10.54 2.79
CA GLN A 38 -13.84 -11.75 3.22
C GLN A 38 -13.30 -12.25 4.58
N PRO A 39 -13.42 -11.46 5.67
CA PRO A 39 -12.75 -11.74 6.93
C PRO A 39 -13.28 -12.99 7.66
N SER A 40 -14.51 -13.43 7.35
CA SER A 40 -15.13 -14.62 7.95
C SER A 40 -14.62 -15.94 7.35
N ILE A 41 -13.80 -15.90 6.30
CA ILE A 41 -13.27 -17.10 5.63
C ILE A 41 -11.73 -17.05 5.66
N SER A 42 -11.11 -18.14 6.08
CA SER A 42 -9.67 -18.33 5.93
C SER A 42 -9.36 -19.51 5.02
N ILE A 43 -8.28 -19.37 4.26
CA ILE A 43 -7.87 -20.26 3.19
C ILE A 43 -6.53 -20.89 3.52
N ARG A 44 -6.44 -22.19 3.34
CA ARG A 44 -5.20 -22.93 3.54
C ARG A 44 -4.34 -22.83 2.29
N ILE A 45 -3.17 -22.24 2.42
CA ILE A 45 -2.20 -22.05 1.34
C ILE A 45 -0.88 -22.75 1.71
N GLU A 46 -0.32 -23.50 0.77
CA GLU A 46 0.95 -24.20 0.92
C GLU A 46 2.02 -23.57 0.04
N PHE A 47 3.21 -23.35 0.59
CA PHE A 47 4.35 -22.84 -0.14
C PHE A 47 5.36 -23.96 -0.39
N PRO A 48 5.76 -24.19 -1.66
CA PRO A 48 6.82 -25.13 -1.97
C PRO A 48 8.17 -24.61 -1.46
N ALA A 49 9.14 -25.52 -1.29
CA ALA A 49 10.49 -25.15 -0.86
C ALA A 49 11.20 -24.22 -1.86
N GLN A 50 10.78 -24.23 -3.13
CA GLN A 50 11.30 -23.41 -4.23
C GLN A 50 10.60 -22.06 -4.38
N TYR A 51 9.66 -21.69 -3.50
CA TYR A 51 9.01 -20.38 -3.56
C TYR A 51 10.05 -19.24 -3.43
N PRO A 52 10.03 -18.21 -4.29
CA PRO A 52 8.98 -17.84 -5.26
C PRO A 52 9.15 -18.38 -6.71
N ASP A 53 10.16 -19.19 -7.01
CA ASP A 53 10.36 -19.78 -8.35
C ASP A 53 9.29 -20.82 -8.73
N VAL A 54 8.53 -21.31 -7.76
CA VAL A 54 7.33 -22.13 -7.94
C VAL A 54 6.19 -21.50 -7.13
N PRO A 55 4.96 -21.36 -7.70
CA PRO A 55 3.87 -20.66 -7.04
C PRO A 55 3.36 -21.43 -5.82
N PRO A 56 2.68 -20.74 -4.88
CA PRO A 56 1.99 -21.40 -3.79
C PRO A 56 0.77 -22.18 -4.30
N SER A 57 0.35 -23.18 -3.52
CA SER A 57 -0.82 -24.00 -3.81
C SER A 57 -1.95 -23.70 -2.83
N ILE A 58 -3.11 -23.31 -3.35
CA ILE A 58 -4.32 -23.09 -2.56
C ILE A 58 -5.01 -24.44 -2.33
N LEU A 59 -4.95 -24.92 -1.09
CA LEU A 59 -5.40 -26.26 -0.72
C LEU A 59 -6.91 -26.33 -0.50
N GLY A 60 -7.53 -25.25 -0.03
CA GLY A 60 -8.96 -25.17 0.25
C GLY A 60 -9.27 -24.25 1.43
N THR A 61 -10.48 -24.34 1.97
CA THR A 61 -10.87 -23.58 3.16
C THR A 61 -10.21 -24.16 4.41
N GLN A 62 -9.75 -23.28 5.31
CA GLN A 62 -9.22 -23.61 6.62
C GLN A 62 -10.29 -23.41 7.71
N HIS A 63 -10.95 -22.25 7.70
CA HIS A 63 -12.06 -21.91 8.60
C HIS A 63 -13.12 -21.14 7.83
N ILE A 64 -14.39 -21.36 8.18
CA ILE A 64 -15.55 -20.66 7.63
C ILE A 64 -16.39 -20.21 8.84
N GLY A 65 -16.71 -18.92 8.91
CA GLY A 65 -17.57 -18.35 9.94
C GLY A 65 -19.00 -18.87 9.88
N ASP A 66 -19.70 -18.81 11.00
CA ASP A 66 -21.07 -19.35 11.15
C ASP A 66 -22.11 -18.60 10.28
N ASP A 67 -21.80 -17.38 9.88
CA ASP A 67 -22.61 -16.46 9.09
C ASP A 67 -22.38 -16.56 7.57
N VAL A 68 -21.44 -17.40 7.14
CA VAL A 68 -21.06 -17.52 5.72
C VAL A 68 -22.01 -18.47 4.98
N ALA A 69 -22.47 -18.07 3.79
CA ALA A 69 -23.40 -18.89 3.03
C ALA A 69 -22.73 -20.15 2.48
N LYS A 70 -23.52 -21.21 2.34
CA LYS A 70 -23.02 -22.49 1.82
C LYS A 70 -22.58 -22.32 0.37
N GLY A 71 -21.28 -22.46 0.13
CA GLY A 71 -20.69 -22.36 -1.21
C GLY A 71 -19.66 -21.24 -1.31
N ASP A 72 -19.77 -20.18 -0.50
CA ASP A 72 -18.90 -19.00 -0.56
C ASP A 72 -17.43 -19.36 -0.31
N GLY A 73 -17.16 -20.28 0.62
CA GLY A 73 -15.81 -20.77 0.86
C GLY A 73 -15.21 -21.51 -0.35
N ALA A 74 -16.01 -22.27 -1.10
CA ALA A 74 -15.55 -22.95 -2.30
C ALA A 74 -15.33 -21.94 -3.45
N PHE A 75 -16.26 -20.99 -3.59
CA PHE A 75 -16.13 -19.89 -4.53
C PHE A 75 -14.85 -19.08 -4.30
N LEU A 76 -14.55 -18.68 -3.05
CA LEU A 76 -13.35 -17.91 -2.72
C LEU A 76 -12.07 -18.70 -3.02
N VAL A 77 -12.06 -20.01 -2.75
CA VAL A 77 -10.94 -20.89 -3.11
C VAL A 77 -10.69 -20.89 -4.62
N ASP A 78 -11.75 -21.02 -5.42
CA ASP A 78 -11.63 -21.06 -6.88
C ASP A 78 -11.20 -19.70 -7.45
N LEU A 79 -11.76 -18.61 -6.93
CA LEU A 79 -11.34 -17.24 -7.27
C LEU A 79 -9.85 -17.03 -7.00
N LEU A 80 -9.37 -17.42 -5.81
CA LEU A 80 -7.95 -17.26 -5.45
C LEU A 80 -7.04 -18.11 -6.34
N ARG A 81 -7.47 -19.31 -6.75
CA ARG A 81 -6.70 -20.17 -7.66
C ARG A 81 -6.57 -19.55 -9.05
N GLU A 82 -7.68 -19.03 -9.57
CA GLU A 82 -7.70 -18.32 -10.86
C GLU A 82 -6.79 -17.09 -10.80
N THR A 83 -6.95 -16.24 -9.79
CA THR A 83 -6.12 -15.05 -9.60
C THR A 83 -4.63 -15.40 -9.45
N ALA A 84 -4.29 -16.40 -8.63
CA ALA A 84 -2.90 -16.82 -8.47
C ALA A 84 -2.28 -17.31 -9.79
N ALA A 85 -3.06 -17.97 -10.65
CA ALA A 85 -2.57 -18.43 -11.95
C ALA A 85 -2.36 -17.28 -12.95
N GLU A 86 -3.14 -16.20 -12.86
CA GLU A 86 -3.06 -15.04 -13.75
C GLU A 86 -1.87 -14.12 -13.43
N ILE A 87 -1.62 -13.86 -12.14
CA ILE A 87 -0.64 -12.85 -11.71
C ILE A 87 0.76 -13.40 -11.49
N TYR A 88 0.91 -14.72 -11.39
CA TYR A 88 2.16 -15.32 -10.96
C TYR A 88 3.29 -15.12 -11.98
N ILE A 89 4.43 -14.64 -11.48
CA ILE A 89 5.66 -14.48 -12.25
C ILE A 89 6.77 -15.27 -11.53
N PRO A 90 7.43 -16.23 -12.22
CA PRO A 90 8.53 -16.99 -11.62
C PRO A 90 9.65 -16.10 -11.06
N GLY A 91 10.04 -16.38 -9.83
CA GLY A 91 11.09 -15.64 -9.12
C GLY A 91 10.60 -14.36 -8.43
N ALA A 92 9.31 -14.03 -8.50
CA ALA A 92 8.71 -12.90 -7.80
C ALA A 92 7.70 -13.37 -6.74
N PRO A 93 7.78 -12.87 -5.50
CA PRO A 93 6.73 -13.09 -4.50
C PRO A 93 5.41 -12.45 -4.96
N CYS A 94 4.29 -13.11 -4.68
CA CYS A 94 2.99 -12.77 -5.28
C CYS A 94 1.83 -12.65 -4.29
N LEU A 95 2.03 -12.78 -2.98
CA LEU A 95 0.94 -12.79 -2.00
C LEU A 95 0.22 -11.45 -1.88
N PHE A 96 0.96 -10.35 -1.94
CA PHE A 96 0.35 -9.03 -1.90
C PHE A 96 -0.55 -8.83 -3.11
N ASP A 97 -0.03 -9.12 -4.30
CA ASP A 97 -0.76 -8.98 -5.55
C ASP A 97 -1.97 -9.96 -5.59
N LEU A 98 -1.82 -11.16 -5.03
CA LEU A 98 -2.92 -12.12 -4.87
C LEU A 98 -4.04 -11.57 -4.01
N ILE A 99 -3.69 -10.94 -2.87
CA ILE A 99 -4.68 -10.35 -1.96
C ILE A 99 -5.39 -9.18 -2.65
N GLU A 100 -4.63 -8.26 -3.26
CA GLU A 100 -5.17 -7.06 -3.89
C GLU A 100 -6.05 -7.36 -5.09
N GLU A 101 -5.59 -8.21 -6.01
CA GLU A 101 -6.36 -8.59 -7.19
C GLU A 101 -7.63 -9.37 -6.78
N SER A 102 -7.56 -10.19 -5.74
CA SER A 102 -8.74 -10.89 -5.21
C SER A 102 -9.73 -9.95 -4.53
N ASN A 103 -9.25 -8.97 -3.75
CA ASN A 103 -10.08 -7.91 -3.18
C ASN A 103 -10.80 -7.13 -4.29
N ALA A 104 -10.08 -6.72 -5.33
CA ALA A 104 -10.63 -5.99 -6.47
C ALA A 104 -11.72 -6.78 -7.19
N LYS A 105 -11.50 -8.07 -7.46
CA LYS A 105 -12.50 -8.96 -8.06
C LYS A 105 -13.72 -9.15 -7.16
N LEU A 106 -13.54 -9.35 -5.85
CA LEU A 106 -14.64 -9.46 -4.89
C LEU A 106 -15.48 -8.18 -4.85
N HIS A 107 -14.85 -7.02 -4.82
CA HIS A 107 -15.53 -5.74 -4.87
C HIS A 107 -16.30 -5.55 -6.19
N ALA A 108 -15.71 -5.89 -7.34
CA ALA A 108 -16.40 -5.83 -8.63
C ALA A 108 -17.63 -6.75 -8.72
N LEU A 109 -17.64 -7.86 -7.95
CA LEU A 109 -18.77 -8.76 -7.83
C LEU A 109 -19.79 -8.34 -6.74
N GLY A 110 -19.54 -7.25 -6.02
CA GLY A 110 -20.37 -6.81 -4.90
C GLY A 110 -20.32 -7.74 -3.69
N LEU A 111 -19.22 -8.49 -3.54
CA LEU A 111 -18.98 -9.44 -2.45
C LEU A 111 -17.93 -8.93 -1.45
N ASP A 112 -17.71 -7.62 -1.37
CA ASP A 112 -16.83 -7.04 -0.36
C ASP A 112 -17.58 -6.92 0.99
N GLN A 113 -17.11 -7.70 1.97
CA GLN A 113 -17.63 -7.72 3.34
C GLN A 113 -16.76 -6.92 4.32
N SER A 114 -15.75 -6.18 3.83
CA SER A 114 -14.89 -5.34 4.66
C SER A 114 -15.67 -4.20 5.36
N THR A 115 -16.88 -3.87 4.89
CA THR A 115 -17.70 -2.74 5.37
C THR A 115 -19.21 -3.03 5.41
N ALA A 116 -19.65 -4.12 6.06
CA ALA A 116 -21.08 -4.27 6.44
C ALA A 116 -21.61 -3.17 7.41
N ALA A 117 -20.79 -2.18 7.75
CA ALA A 117 -21.22 -0.94 8.37
C ALA A 117 -20.37 0.25 7.88
N LYS A 118 -20.56 0.68 6.62
CA LYS A 118 -20.73 2.09 6.22
C LYS A 118 -20.74 2.25 4.69
N ASP A 119 -21.88 2.74 4.24
CA ASP A 119 -22.11 3.55 3.05
C ASP A 119 -22.26 2.81 1.70
N GLU A 120 -23.52 2.41 1.45
CA GLU A 120 -24.14 2.43 0.13
C GLU A 120 -24.06 3.86 -0.46
N GLU A 121 -23.02 4.17 -1.24
CA GLU A 121 -23.10 5.05 -2.41
C GLU A 121 -21.70 5.21 -3.02
N SER A 122 -21.49 4.63 -4.21
CA SER A 122 -20.75 5.24 -5.33
C SER A 122 -20.60 4.22 -6.47
N GLN A 123 -21.70 4.01 -7.19
CA GLN A 123 -21.62 3.55 -8.57
C GLN A 123 -21.46 4.77 -9.50
N ALA A 124 -20.66 4.59 -10.55
CA ALA A 124 -20.38 5.47 -11.69
C ALA A 124 -19.38 6.62 -11.40
N ALA A 125 -18.32 6.84 -12.18
CA ALA A 125 -18.07 6.47 -13.57
C ALA A 125 -16.57 6.29 -13.86
N GLN A 126 -16.20 5.12 -14.37
CA GLN A 126 -15.09 5.00 -15.31
C GLN A 126 -15.62 5.46 -16.69
N ALA A 127 -14.94 6.42 -17.30
CA ALA A 127 -15.13 6.74 -18.71
C ALA A 127 -13.85 6.39 -19.46
N ASP A 128 -14.02 5.39 -20.31
CA ASP A 128 -13.10 4.84 -21.29
C ASP A 128 -12.63 5.90 -22.32
N GLY A 129 -11.50 5.62 -22.95
CA GLY A 129 -10.69 6.60 -23.67
C GLY A 129 -11.13 6.95 -25.09
N GLN A 130 -10.40 7.90 -25.69
CA GLN A 130 -10.21 8.04 -27.15
C GLN A 130 -9.25 9.20 -27.47
N PRO A 131 -8.68 9.30 -28.69
CA PRO A 131 -7.91 8.33 -29.45
C PRO A 131 -6.54 8.89 -29.88
N SER A 132 -5.57 8.00 -30.10
CA SER A 132 -4.34 8.29 -30.84
C SER A 132 -4.66 8.60 -32.30
N GLN A 133 -3.93 9.56 -32.93
CA GLN A 133 -3.47 9.56 -34.34
C GLN A 133 -2.54 10.78 -34.61
N PRO A 134 -1.70 10.75 -35.66
CA PRO A 134 -0.25 10.96 -35.56
C PRO A 134 0.22 12.31 -36.11
N VAL A 135 1.40 12.77 -35.67
CA VAL A 135 2.25 13.66 -36.46
C VAL A 135 3.73 13.35 -36.24
N SER A 136 4.45 13.29 -37.35
CA SER A 136 5.82 12.83 -37.50
C SER A 136 6.88 13.89 -37.19
N SER A 137 8.02 13.40 -36.69
CA SER A 137 9.43 13.72 -37.00
C SER A 137 10.08 15.07 -36.61
N SER A 138 11.31 14.89 -36.08
CA SER A 138 12.48 15.79 -35.93
C SER A 138 12.27 16.99 -34.99
N ASP A 139 12.94 17.11 -33.83
CA ASP A 139 14.39 17.20 -33.66
C ASP A 139 14.76 17.07 -32.16
N GLN A 140 15.93 16.50 -31.87
CA GLN A 140 16.63 16.64 -30.58
C GLN A 140 17.18 18.07 -30.46
N PRO A 141 17.20 18.68 -29.25
CA PRO A 141 18.28 18.37 -28.33
C PRO A 141 17.89 18.32 -26.84
N THR A 142 18.84 17.74 -26.10
CA THR A 142 19.00 17.63 -24.66
C THR A 142 18.67 18.91 -23.87
N ASN A 143 17.96 18.76 -22.73
CA ASN A 143 18.42 19.27 -21.44
C ASN A 143 17.57 18.72 -20.28
N SER A 144 18.28 18.27 -19.26
CA SER A 144 17.78 17.95 -17.93
C SER A 144 17.38 19.24 -17.22
N ASP A 145 16.09 19.54 -17.17
CA ASP A 145 15.59 20.61 -16.29
C ASP A 145 15.41 20.04 -14.89
N GLY A 146 16.49 20.19 -14.12
CA GLY A 146 16.46 20.04 -12.68
C GLY A 146 15.54 21.08 -12.06
N TYR A 147 14.73 20.64 -11.11
CA TYR A 147 14.05 21.50 -10.14
C TYR A 147 15.11 22.35 -9.42
N SER A 148 15.33 23.56 -9.90
CA SER A 148 16.19 24.57 -9.29
C SER A 148 15.43 25.89 -9.23
N GLN A 149 14.33 25.89 -8.49
CA GLN A 149 13.79 27.12 -7.92
C GLN A 149 14.67 27.54 -6.75
N ALA A 150 14.93 28.84 -6.61
CA ALA A 150 15.68 29.37 -5.49
C ALA A 150 14.94 29.07 -4.16
N PRO A 151 15.64 28.77 -3.06
CA PRO A 151 15.01 28.41 -1.79
C PRO A 151 13.99 29.41 -1.24
N ASP A 152 14.12 30.70 -1.58
CA ASP A 152 13.22 31.77 -1.14
C ASP A 152 11.84 31.77 -1.82
N GLU A 153 11.64 31.01 -2.91
CA GLU A 153 10.35 30.93 -3.64
C GLU A 153 9.52 29.68 -3.32
N LEU A 154 10.03 28.76 -2.49
CA LEU A 154 9.43 27.44 -2.26
C LEU A 154 8.32 27.43 -1.19
N GLY A 155 8.01 28.57 -0.58
CA GLY A 155 7.03 28.69 0.51
C GLY A 155 7.57 28.28 1.87
N GLU A 156 6.67 28.09 2.84
CA GLU A 156 7.03 27.66 4.20
C GLU A 156 7.38 26.17 4.24
N GLU A 157 8.29 25.79 5.15
CA GLU A 157 8.66 24.39 5.36
C GLU A 157 7.42 23.57 5.73
N PRO A 158 7.15 22.45 5.02
CA PRO A 158 6.04 21.58 5.36
C PRO A 158 6.17 21.03 6.78
N PRO A 159 5.05 20.82 7.50
CA PRO A 159 5.06 20.29 8.85
C PRO A 159 5.32 18.78 8.86
N TRP A 160 6.52 18.37 8.44
CA TRP A 160 6.91 16.96 8.35
C TRP A 160 7.02 16.31 9.73
N ILE A 161 6.34 15.19 9.88
CA ILE A 161 6.50 14.25 10.99
C ILE A 161 7.38 13.09 10.51
N LEU A 162 8.50 12.88 11.18
CA LEU A 162 9.47 11.85 10.81
C LEU A 162 9.21 10.54 11.56
N SER A 163 9.42 9.42 10.88
CA SER A 163 9.57 8.11 11.52
C SER A 163 10.91 7.99 12.26
N GLU A 164 11.07 6.91 13.02
CA GLU A 164 12.41 6.44 13.38
C GLU A 164 13.23 6.11 12.12
N VAL A 165 14.55 6.26 12.24
CA VAL A 165 15.48 5.85 11.19
C VAL A 165 15.69 4.34 11.28
N VAL A 166 15.32 3.61 10.23
CA VAL A 166 15.54 2.16 10.16
C VAL A 166 16.71 1.87 9.24
N SER A 167 17.65 1.04 9.70
CA SER A 167 18.80 0.58 8.90
C SER A 167 18.79 -0.94 8.78
N GLU A 168 18.86 -1.45 7.56
CA GLU A 168 18.86 -2.90 7.27
C GLU A 168 19.82 -3.21 6.12
N LYS A 169 20.69 -4.21 6.28
CA LYS A 169 21.78 -4.58 5.35
C LYS A 169 22.42 -3.36 4.62
N LYS A 170 22.79 -2.31 5.37
CA LYS A 170 23.35 -1.00 4.93
C LYS A 170 22.39 -0.06 4.20
N SER A 171 21.19 -0.49 3.84
CA SER A 171 20.13 0.41 3.41
C SER A 171 19.58 1.19 4.60
N VAL A 172 19.18 2.44 4.36
CA VAL A 172 18.60 3.33 5.38
C VAL A 172 17.24 3.81 4.88
N PHE A 173 16.26 3.84 5.77
CA PHE A 173 14.88 4.23 5.50
C PHE A 173 14.43 5.28 6.51
N VAL A 174 13.78 6.34 6.00
CA VAL A 174 13.10 7.35 6.82
C VAL A 174 11.82 7.76 6.11
N ALA A 175 10.69 7.67 6.81
CA ALA A 175 9.43 8.20 6.33
C ALA A 175 9.19 9.61 6.88
N ARG A 176 8.53 10.43 6.06
CA ARG A 176 7.99 11.74 6.41
C ARG A 176 6.51 11.73 6.10
N ALA A 177 5.67 12.07 7.06
CA ALA A 177 4.24 12.26 6.86
C ALA A 177 3.89 13.73 7.11
N ALA A 178 2.93 14.29 6.38
CA ALA A 178 2.40 15.63 6.63
C ALA A 178 0.91 15.71 6.26
N PRO A 179 0.11 16.50 6.99
CA PRO A 179 -1.25 16.82 6.57
C PRO A 179 -1.23 17.65 5.28
N VAL A 180 -2.09 17.31 4.32
CA VAL A 180 -2.23 18.00 3.04
C VAL A 180 -3.72 18.19 2.71
N LYS A 181 -4.07 19.32 2.10
CA LYS A 181 -5.49 19.66 1.81
C LYS A 181 -5.82 19.69 0.32
N SER A 182 -4.81 19.66 -0.54
CA SER A 182 -4.99 19.66 -1.98
C SER A 182 -3.77 19.02 -2.66
N ILE A 183 -3.97 18.60 -3.91
CA ILE A 183 -2.93 17.98 -4.74
C ILE A 183 -1.76 18.94 -4.92
N GLU A 184 -2.04 20.23 -5.06
CA GLU A 184 -1.03 21.29 -5.22
C GLU A 184 -0.14 21.39 -3.98
N ILE A 185 -0.72 21.31 -2.78
CA ILE A 185 0.05 21.32 -1.53
C ILE A 185 0.95 20.08 -1.44
N ALA A 186 0.42 18.89 -1.76
CA ALA A 186 1.23 17.67 -1.76
C ALA A 186 2.43 17.76 -2.72
N LYS A 187 2.20 18.25 -3.94
CA LYS A 187 3.27 18.49 -4.93
C LYS A 187 4.28 19.54 -4.46
N GLN A 188 3.81 20.64 -3.86
CA GLN A 188 4.68 21.67 -3.28
C GLN A 188 5.54 21.12 -2.14
N TYR A 189 4.97 20.28 -1.27
CA TYR A 189 5.69 19.68 -0.15
C TYR A 189 6.83 18.78 -0.63
N LEU A 190 6.57 17.93 -1.62
CA LEU A 190 7.62 17.11 -2.24
C LEU A 190 8.70 17.96 -2.92
N ALA A 191 8.30 18.97 -3.70
CA ALA A 191 9.24 19.87 -4.36
C ALA A 191 10.12 20.62 -3.35
N HIS A 192 9.53 21.16 -2.28
CA HIS A 192 10.25 21.80 -1.18
C HIS A 192 11.25 20.83 -0.55
N LEU A 193 10.84 19.61 -0.21
CA LEU A 193 11.70 18.60 0.39
C LEU A 193 12.91 18.26 -0.49
N LEU A 194 12.69 18.02 -1.78
CA LEU A 194 13.76 17.69 -2.74
C LEU A 194 14.69 18.89 -3.01
N ALA A 195 14.20 20.11 -2.96
CA ALA A 195 15.03 21.29 -3.18
C ALA A 195 15.86 21.70 -1.94
N THR A 196 15.32 21.48 -0.73
CA THR A 196 15.93 21.95 0.52
C THR A 196 16.79 20.89 1.22
N ASP A 197 16.44 19.60 1.12
CA ASP A 197 17.21 18.50 1.70
C ASP A 197 18.03 17.77 0.63
N LYS A 198 19.29 18.16 0.50
CA LYS A 198 20.24 17.56 -0.46
C LYS A 198 20.49 16.07 -0.25
N LYS A 199 20.27 15.53 0.96
CA LYS A 199 20.44 14.08 1.20
C LYS A 199 19.25 13.32 0.65
N VAL A 200 18.05 13.85 0.81
CA VAL A 200 16.80 13.29 0.27
C VAL A 200 16.79 13.40 -1.25
N ALA A 201 17.20 14.54 -1.81
CA ALA A 201 17.34 14.76 -3.25
C ALA A 201 18.30 13.78 -3.95
N LYS A 202 19.29 13.26 -3.19
CA LYS A 202 20.28 12.29 -3.67
C LYS A 202 20.00 10.87 -3.18
N ALA A 203 18.85 10.64 -2.55
CA ALA A 203 18.45 9.31 -2.13
C ALA A 203 18.25 8.41 -3.35
N THR A 204 18.26 7.10 -3.12
CA THR A 204 18.02 6.14 -4.20
C THR A 204 16.56 6.16 -4.63
N HIS A 205 15.65 6.28 -3.66
CA HIS A 205 14.21 6.34 -3.89
C HIS A 205 13.54 7.27 -2.88
N ASN A 206 12.55 8.03 -3.32
CA ASN A 206 11.64 8.86 -2.56
C ASN A 206 10.21 8.45 -2.89
N ILE A 207 9.81 7.30 -2.36
CA ILE A 207 8.50 6.70 -2.60
C ILE A 207 7.43 7.62 -2.01
N THR A 208 6.39 7.94 -2.76
CA THR A 208 5.31 8.81 -2.28
C THR A 208 3.95 8.13 -2.36
N ALA A 209 3.08 8.48 -1.42
CA ALA A 209 1.65 8.16 -1.48
C ALA A 209 0.85 9.21 -0.73
N TRP A 210 -0.34 9.53 -1.21
CA TRP A 210 -1.23 10.47 -0.55
C TRP A 210 -2.69 10.18 -0.86
N ARG A 211 -3.58 10.59 0.06
CA ARG A 211 -5.04 10.52 -0.08
C ARG A 211 -5.63 11.82 0.40
N ILE A 212 -6.47 12.47 -0.41
CA ILE A 212 -6.99 13.82 -0.17
C ILE A 212 -8.48 13.85 -0.48
N ARG A 213 -9.25 14.43 0.44
CA ARG A 213 -10.66 14.74 0.24
C ARG A 213 -10.78 16.12 -0.40
N GLY A 214 -11.25 16.14 -1.64
CA GLY A 214 -11.57 17.34 -2.37
C GLY A 214 -12.91 17.95 -1.99
N GLU A 215 -13.25 19.04 -2.67
CA GLU A 215 -14.58 19.64 -2.60
C GLU A 215 -15.64 18.69 -3.18
N ASN A 216 -16.90 18.83 -2.73
CA ASN A 216 -18.04 18.06 -3.22
C ASN A 216 -17.89 16.53 -3.12
N ALA A 217 -17.22 16.05 -2.06
CA ALA A 217 -17.00 14.62 -1.79
C ALA A 217 -16.14 13.89 -2.84
N VAL A 218 -15.45 14.61 -3.73
CA VAL A 218 -14.47 14.00 -4.63
C VAL A 218 -13.26 13.54 -3.82
N GLN A 219 -12.80 12.32 -4.07
CA GLN A 219 -11.63 11.74 -3.43
C GLN A 219 -10.50 11.62 -4.44
N TYR A 220 -9.31 12.08 -4.06
CA TYR A 220 -8.11 11.99 -4.87
C TYR A 220 -7.08 11.15 -4.13
N GLN A 221 -6.41 10.25 -4.83
CA GLN A 221 -5.28 9.51 -4.31
C GLN A 221 -4.31 9.17 -5.42
N ASP A 222 -3.03 9.14 -5.08
CA ASP A 222 -1.96 8.84 -6.03
C ASP A 222 -0.71 8.35 -5.28
N CYS A 223 0.19 7.71 -6.00
CA CYS A 223 1.46 7.23 -5.47
C CYS A 223 2.55 7.18 -6.55
N ASP A 224 3.80 7.25 -6.12
CA ASP A 224 4.98 7.12 -6.97
C ASP A 224 5.99 6.18 -6.30
N ASP A 225 6.47 5.19 -7.06
CA ASP A 225 7.50 4.24 -6.64
C ASP A 225 8.89 4.90 -6.58
N ASP A 226 9.14 5.97 -7.35
CA ASP A 226 10.46 6.57 -7.58
C ASP A 226 11.55 5.52 -7.90
N GLY A 227 11.21 4.53 -8.74
CA GLY A 227 12.09 3.43 -9.14
C GLY A 227 12.18 2.27 -8.13
N GLU A 228 11.56 2.35 -6.95
CA GLU A 228 11.37 1.22 -6.04
C GLU A 228 10.09 0.47 -6.43
N THR A 229 10.18 -0.38 -7.46
CA THR A 229 9.01 -1.04 -8.05
C THR A 229 8.06 -1.65 -7.02
N ALA A 230 6.77 -1.33 -7.15
CA ALA A 230 5.63 -1.74 -6.33
C ALA A 230 5.59 -1.17 -4.90
N ALA A 231 6.45 -0.23 -4.52
CA ALA A 231 6.47 0.33 -3.18
C ALA A 231 5.39 1.40 -2.94
N GLY A 232 5.19 2.33 -3.87
CA GLY A 232 4.23 3.42 -3.79
C GLY A 232 2.80 2.91 -3.63
N GLY A 233 2.40 1.93 -4.46
CA GLY A 233 1.10 1.27 -4.34
C GLY A 233 0.88 0.61 -2.97
N ARG A 234 1.92 -0.03 -2.40
CA ARG A 234 1.86 -0.64 -1.06
C ARG A 234 1.73 0.40 0.05
N VAL A 235 2.41 1.55 -0.06
CA VAL A 235 2.25 2.64 0.90
C VAL A 235 0.86 3.27 0.77
N LEU A 236 0.35 3.46 -0.45
CA LEU A 236 -1.01 3.95 -0.66
C LEU A 236 -2.04 3.00 -0.04
N HIS A 237 -1.89 1.70 -0.28
CA HIS A 237 -2.76 0.69 0.32
C HIS A 237 -2.69 0.69 1.85
N LEU A 238 -1.51 0.88 2.43
CA LEU A 238 -1.38 1.09 3.87
C LEU A 238 -2.21 2.30 4.36
N LEU A 239 -2.25 3.42 3.62
CA LEU A 239 -3.11 4.56 3.96
C LEU A 239 -4.60 4.20 3.90
N GLU A 240 -5.00 3.36 2.94
CA GLU A 240 -6.37 2.85 2.80
C GLU A 240 -6.78 2.01 4.01
N LEU A 241 -5.99 1.00 4.35
CA LEU A 241 -6.22 0.13 5.50
C LEU A 241 -6.26 0.89 6.83
N MET A 242 -5.40 1.90 6.96
CA MET A 242 -5.36 2.75 8.15
C MET A 242 -6.48 3.81 8.15
N GLY A 243 -7.29 3.93 7.09
CA GLY A 243 -8.33 4.97 6.99
C GLY A 243 -7.78 6.39 6.96
N VAL A 244 -6.52 6.58 6.57
CA VAL A 244 -5.83 7.87 6.54
C VAL A 244 -6.30 8.68 5.34
N TRP A 245 -6.71 9.92 5.59
CA TRP A 245 -7.10 10.92 4.59
C TRP A 245 -6.43 12.25 4.92
N ASP A 246 -6.35 13.12 3.92
CA ASP A 246 -5.79 14.47 4.00
C ASP A 246 -4.33 14.46 4.48
N ALA A 247 -3.57 13.47 4.00
CA ALA A 247 -2.18 13.24 4.37
C ALA A 247 -1.34 12.74 3.19
N MET A 248 -0.07 13.13 3.21
CA MET A 248 0.98 12.67 2.31
C MET A 248 2.07 11.98 3.10
N VAL A 249 2.61 10.91 2.53
CA VAL A 249 3.79 10.21 3.02
C VAL A 249 4.86 10.19 1.94
N VAL A 250 6.10 10.44 2.35
CA VAL A 250 7.32 10.25 1.55
C VAL A 250 8.24 9.30 2.31
N VAL A 251 8.49 8.11 1.78
CA VAL A 251 9.47 7.16 2.31
C VAL A 251 10.75 7.27 1.51
N THR A 252 11.79 7.83 2.14
CA THR A 252 13.10 7.96 1.52
C THR A 252 13.94 6.73 1.84
N ARG A 253 14.47 6.07 0.79
CA ARG A 253 15.43 4.96 0.89
C ARG A 253 16.78 5.37 0.32
N TRP A 254 17.83 5.15 1.10
CA TRP A 254 19.22 5.14 0.62
C TRP A 254 19.68 3.69 0.46
N TYR A 255 19.98 3.27 -0.77
CA TYR A 255 20.39 1.90 -1.07
C TYR A 255 21.81 1.61 -0.56
N GLY A 256 21.97 0.52 0.19
CA GLY A 256 23.22 0.13 0.83
C GLY A 256 24.15 -0.76 0.01
N GLY A 257 23.78 -1.09 -1.23
CA GLY A 257 24.53 -2.01 -2.09
C GLY A 257 24.13 -3.49 -1.94
N VAL A 258 23.16 -3.82 -1.07
CA VAL A 258 22.64 -5.17 -0.86
C VAL A 258 21.15 -5.22 -1.17
N GLN A 259 20.74 -6.11 -2.08
CA GLN A 259 19.33 -6.33 -2.38
C GLN A 259 18.63 -6.90 -1.14
N LEU A 260 17.57 -6.24 -0.70
CA LEU A 260 16.78 -6.67 0.45
C LEU A 260 15.64 -7.63 0.06
N GLY A 261 15.46 -7.89 -1.23
CA GLY A 261 14.31 -8.68 -1.69
C GLY A 261 12.99 -8.08 -1.20
N PRO A 262 12.02 -8.89 -0.77
CA PRO A 262 10.72 -8.44 -0.29
C PRO A 262 10.79 -7.68 1.04
N ASP A 263 11.82 -7.90 1.85
CA ASP A 263 11.94 -7.32 3.19
C ASP A 263 11.91 -5.78 3.20
N ARG A 264 12.33 -5.17 2.09
CA ARG A 264 12.24 -3.72 1.91
C ARG A 264 10.81 -3.20 2.04
N PHE A 265 9.80 -3.95 1.58
CA PHE A 265 8.41 -3.50 1.61
C PHE A 265 7.88 -3.48 3.05
N ARG A 266 8.27 -4.46 3.88
CA ARG A 266 8.01 -4.42 5.32
C ARG A 266 8.57 -3.15 5.95
N ILE A 267 9.83 -2.82 5.69
CA ILE A 267 10.48 -1.64 6.30
C ILE A 267 9.85 -0.35 5.80
N ILE A 268 9.53 -0.26 4.50
CA ILE A 268 8.84 0.88 3.89
C ILE A 268 7.48 1.10 4.56
N ASN A 269 6.66 0.06 4.70
CA ASN A 269 5.35 0.17 5.34
C ASN A 269 5.45 0.43 6.84
N GLN A 270 6.41 -0.19 7.53
CA GLN A 270 6.64 0.02 8.96
C GLN A 270 7.04 1.47 9.25
N THR A 271 7.96 2.04 8.46
CA THR A 271 8.39 3.44 8.62
C THR A 271 7.27 4.41 8.27
N ALA A 272 6.52 4.17 7.18
CA ALA A 272 5.34 4.96 6.84
C ALA A 272 4.29 4.96 7.97
N ARG A 273 3.95 3.78 8.50
CA ARG A 273 3.03 3.62 9.63
C ARG A 273 3.51 4.39 10.86
N ASP A 274 4.80 4.29 11.21
CA ASP A 274 5.38 4.99 12.36
C ASP A 274 5.22 6.52 12.24
N ALA A 275 5.54 7.10 11.07
CA ALA A 275 5.37 8.53 10.84
C ALA A 275 3.89 8.98 10.94
N LEU A 276 2.96 8.20 10.39
CA LEU A 276 1.53 8.48 10.43
C LEU A 276 0.96 8.44 11.86
N VAL A 277 1.33 7.41 12.63
CA VAL A 277 0.90 7.24 14.02
C VAL A 277 1.47 8.35 14.90
N LYS A 278 2.77 8.65 14.78
CA LYS A 278 3.40 9.76 15.52
C LYS A 278 2.76 11.12 15.18
N GLY A 279 2.33 11.29 13.94
CA GLY A 279 1.69 12.51 13.47
C GLY A 279 0.22 12.64 13.89
N GLY A 280 -0.38 11.60 14.49
CA GLY A 280 -1.81 11.58 14.77
C GLY A 280 -2.67 11.68 13.50
N LEU A 281 -2.14 11.26 12.35
CA LEU A 281 -2.80 11.32 11.05
C LEU A 281 -3.64 10.07 10.76
N ALA A 282 -3.37 8.99 11.50
CA ALA A 282 -4.19 7.80 11.50
C ALA A 282 -5.39 7.98 12.45
N PRO A 283 -6.63 7.66 12.03
CA PRO A 283 -7.75 7.60 12.96
C PRO A 283 -7.46 6.61 14.09
N GLU A 284 -7.66 7.06 15.33
CA GLU A 284 -7.57 6.19 16.51
C GLU A 284 -8.52 5.01 16.34
N ALA A 285 -7.98 3.79 16.34
CA ALA A 285 -8.78 2.57 16.33
C ALA A 285 -9.66 2.52 17.59
N GLY A 286 -10.92 2.97 17.50
CA GLY A 286 -11.94 2.82 18.54
C GLY A 286 -12.41 4.06 19.30
N GLY A 287 -12.24 5.28 18.79
CA GLY A 287 -12.78 6.49 19.42
C GLY A 287 -14.25 6.76 19.06
N LYS A 288 -15.19 6.35 19.92
CA LYS A 288 -16.60 6.82 19.86
C LYS A 288 -16.65 8.36 19.81
N ASP A 289 -17.34 8.90 18.82
CA ASP A 289 -17.73 10.32 18.74
C ASP A 289 -18.53 10.73 19.98
N GLY A 290 -17.81 11.19 21.01
CA GLY A 290 -18.37 11.82 22.19
C GLY A 290 -18.72 13.26 21.90
N ASN A 291 -19.84 13.50 21.21
CA ASN A 291 -20.43 14.83 21.05
C ASN A 291 -20.83 15.39 22.44
N LYS A 292 -19.89 16.08 23.11
CA LYS A 292 -20.18 16.90 24.29
C LYS A 292 -20.92 18.16 23.85
N LYS A 293 -22.23 18.06 23.71
CA LYS A 293 -23.13 19.23 23.78
C LYS A 293 -22.92 19.91 25.14
N LYS A 294 -22.22 21.04 25.15
CA LYS A 294 -22.22 22.01 26.25
C LYS A 294 -23.64 22.56 26.41
N GLY A 295 -24.38 22.04 27.40
CA GLY A 295 -25.55 22.73 27.95
C GLY A 295 -25.07 24.00 28.65
N LYS A 296 -25.51 25.15 28.14
CA LYS A 296 -25.30 26.44 28.79
C LYS A 296 -26.41 26.61 29.84
N LYS A 297 -25.99 26.98 31.05
CA LYS A 297 -26.83 27.41 32.19
C LYS A 297 -27.81 28.49 31.80
#